data_AF-A0A8H6FT87-F1
#
_entry.id   AF-A0A8H6FT87-F1
#
_cell.length_a   1.000
_cell.length_b   1.000
_cell.length_c   1.000
_cell.angle_alpha   90.00
_cell.angle_beta   90.00
_cell.angle_gamma   90.00
#
_symmetry.space_group_name_H-M   'P 1'
#
loop_
_entity.id
_entity.type
_entity.pdbx_description
1 polymer ?
#
loop_
_entity_poly.entity_id
_entity_poly.type
_entity_poly.pdbx_seq_one_letter_code
_entity_poly.pdbx_strand_id
1 'polypeptide(L)'
;MRTLTAQPTEVPNARPADFDMAASEGQPDSQVDCDQTIMSKRRPGVTIANAVGWQVQNHDGFVKSYISTMRYGPFSEQCETWRRISQWSSMLRCVILGDSDPVIISDEFTDDVKSILGPAQVNFLICGAGHDLPMTKSREVLRHLVEFEDVRSKSDVDRSAT
;
A
#
# COMPACT_ATOMS: atom_id res chain seq x y z
N MET A 1 6.87 -38.37 46.47
CA MET A 1 6.46 -37.33 45.50
C MET A 1 7.71 -36.64 45.00
N ARG A 2 8.13 -36.89 43.75
CA ARG A 2 9.28 -36.23 43.11
C ARG A 2 8.75 -35.10 42.23
N THR A 3 9.15 -33.87 42.51
CA THR A 3 8.87 -32.71 41.66
C THR A 3 9.88 -32.69 40.52
N LEU A 4 9.42 -32.91 39.28
CA LEU A 4 10.23 -32.75 38.07
C LEU A 4 10.30 -31.25 37.73
N THR A 5 11.48 -30.65 37.87
CA THR A 5 11.78 -29.32 37.33
C THR A 5 12.20 -29.50 35.88
N ALA A 6 11.37 -29.10 34.93
CA ALA A 6 11.73 -29.06 33.52
C ALA A 6 12.63 -27.84 33.27
N GLN A 7 13.83 -28.06 32.74
CA GLN A 7 14.65 -26.97 32.19
C GLN A 7 14.13 -26.60 30.78
N PRO A 8 14.23 -25.33 30.36
CA PRO A 8 13.82 -24.92 29.03
C PRO A 8 14.75 -25.55 28.00
N THR A 9 14.20 -26.32 27.07
CA THR A 9 14.94 -26.85 25.92
C THR A 9 15.22 -25.68 24.97
N GLU A 10 16.48 -25.27 24.85
CA GLU A 10 16.93 -24.41 23.76
C GLU A 10 16.71 -25.16 22.45
N VAL A 11 15.79 -24.66 21.62
CA VAL A 11 15.59 -25.14 20.26
C VAL A 11 16.61 -24.41 19.38
N PRO A 12 17.49 -25.11 18.65
CA PRO A 12 18.44 -24.45 17.76
C PRO A 12 17.68 -23.68 16.67
N ASN A 13 17.77 -22.35 16.69
CA ASN A 13 17.25 -21.48 15.64
C ASN A 13 18.18 -21.61 14.41
N ALA A 14 17.99 -22.67 13.63
CA ALA A 14 18.62 -22.80 12.33
C ALA A 14 17.95 -21.80 11.39
N ARG A 15 18.68 -20.70 11.12
CA ARG A 15 18.32 -19.69 10.11
C ARG A 15 18.00 -20.40 8.79
N PRO A 16 16.92 -20.01 8.07
CA PRO A 16 16.95 -20.18 6.64
C PRO A 16 18.05 -19.27 6.10
N ALA A 17 19.20 -19.86 5.77
CA ALA A 17 20.16 -19.22 4.91
C ALA A 17 19.48 -18.94 3.57
N ASP A 18 19.72 -17.75 3.03
CA ASP A 18 19.49 -17.39 1.64
C ASP A 18 18.04 -17.05 1.24
N PHE A 19 17.41 -16.12 1.98
CA PHE A 19 16.39 -15.25 1.37
C PHE A 19 16.98 -13.85 1.17
N ASP A 20 17.86 -13.72 0.17
CA ASP A 20 18.30 -12.42 -0.33
C ASP A 20 17.13 -11.81 -1.12
N MET A 21 16.35 -10.96 -0.46
CA MET A 21 15.59 -9.91 -1.14
C MET A 21 16.63 -8.92 -1.67
N ALA A 22 17.18 -9.21 -2.85
CA ALA A 22 17.98 -8.25 -3.59
C ALA A 22 17.12 -6.99 -3.78
N ALA A 23 17.49 -5.93 -3.07
CA ALA A 23 17.07 -4.59 -3.40
C ALA A 23 17.36 -4.38 -4.89
N SER A 24 16.35 -3.95 -5.64
CA SER A 24 16.49 -3.64 -7.06
C SER A 24 17.59 -2.59 -7.24
N GLU A 25 18.77 -3.01 -7.70
CA GLU A 25 19.83 -2.09 -8.09
C GLU A 25 19.44 -1.37 -9.38
N GLY A 26 19.19 -0.06 -9.30
CA GLY A 26 19.35 0.87 -10.44
C GLY A 26 18.20 1.85 -10.69
N GLN A 27 18.29 3.07 -10.14
CA GLN A 27 18.49 4.34 -10.89
C GLN A 27 18.49 5.54 -9.92
N PRO A 28 19.33 6.58 -10.15
CA PRO A 28 19.32 7.79 -9.35
C PRO A 28 18.28 8.77 -9.90
N ASP A 29 17.29 9.15 -9.10
CA ASP A 29 16.97 10.57 -8.87
C ASP A 29 15.82 10.74 -7.86
N SER A 30 16.15 11.39 -6.74
CA SER A 30 15.22 12.03 -5.80
C SER A 30 14.11 11.20 -5.13
N GLN A 31 14.19 9.87 -5.16
CA GLN A 31 13.31 9.04 -4.33
C GLN A 31 13.69 9.20 -2.87
N VAL A 32 12.76 9.71 -2.05
CA VAL A 32 12.86 9.59 -0.60
C VAL A 32 12.84 8.11 -0.31
N ASP A 33 14.00 7.53 -0.04
CA ASP A 33 14.19 6.11 0.23
C ASP A 33 13.25 5.68 1.38
N CYS A 34 12.16 5.00 1.03
CA CYS A 34 11.14 4.59 1.98
C CYS A 34 11.77 3.73 3.09
N ASP A 35 12.79 2.95 2.76
CA ASP A 35 13.53 2.09 3.67
C ASP A 35 14.19 2.85 4.82
N GLN A 36 14.51 4.13 4.61
CA GLN A 36 15.07 5.03 5.61
C GLN A 36 14.02 5.86 6.35
N THR A 37 12.75 5.77 5.95
CA THR A 37 11.68 6.53 6.60
C THR A 37 11.51 6.10 8.06
N ILE A 38 11.63 7.07 8.96
CA ILE A 38 11.53 6.86 10.41
C ILE A 38 10.07 6.59 10.78
N MET A 39 9.81 5.39 11.32
CA MET A 39 8.47 4.96 11.74
C MET A 39 8.08 5.54 13.11
N SER A 40 9.04 5.91 13.95
CA SER A 40 8.79 6.40 15.30
C SER A 40 9.66 7.59 15.67
N LYS A 41 9.02 8.73 15.97
CA LYS A 41 9.71 9.91 16.53
C LYS A 41 10.44 9.63 17.84
N ARG A 42 9.97 8.63 18.62
CA ARG A 42 10.59 8.22 19.89
C ARG A 42 11.76 7.24 19.69
N ARG A 43 11.82 6.57 18.54
CA ARG A 43 12.90 5.63 18.18
C ARG A 43 13.38 5.94 16.76
N PRO A 44 14.21 6.97 16.58
CA PRO A 44 14.66 7.42 15.27
C PRO A 44 15.41 6.33 14.47
N GLY A 45 16.05 5.38 15.16
CA GLY A 45 16.71 4.24 14.53
C GLY A 45 15.78 3.15 14.00
N VAL A 46 14.46 3.24 14.23
CA VAL A 46 13.48 2.30 13.67
C VAL A 46 12.96 2.86 12.36
N THR A 47 13.58 2.40 11.27
CA THR A 47 13.14 2.66 9.89
C THR A 47 12.20 1.55 9.40
N ILE A 48 11.60 1.73 8.22
CA ILE A 48 10.80 0.68 7.57
C ILE A 48 11.65 -0.57 7.33
N ALA A 49 12.82 -0.42 6.71
CA ALA A 49 13.67 -1.57 6.40
C ALA A 49 14.08 -2.34 7.65
N ASN A 50 14.38 -1.64 8.75
CA ASN A 50 14.68 -2.28 10.03
C ASN A 50 13.48 -3.07 10.58
N ALA A 51 12.27 -2.52 10.44
CA ALA A 51 11.06 -3.20 10.88
C ALA A 51 10.75 -4.45 10.03
N VAL A 52 10.82 -4.33 8.71
CA VAL A 52 10.59 -5.45 7.77
C VAL A 52 11.67 -6.52 7.95
N GLY A 53 12.94 -6.13 8.01
CA GLY A 53 14.05 -7.05 8.27
C GLY A 53 13.88 -7.81 9.58
N TRP A 54 13.43 -7.14 10.64
CA TRP A 54 13.10 -7.80 11.90
C TRP A 54 11.94 -8.80 11.74
N GLN A 55 10.87 -8.46 11.02
CA GLN A 55 9.73 -9.36 10.77
C GLN A 55 10.15 -10.60 9.99
N VAL A 56 10.99 -10.46 8.96
CA VAL A 56 11.55 -11.59 8.21
C VAL A 56 12.35 -12.51 9.12
N GLN A 57 13.15 -11.96 10.04
CA GLN A 57 14.04 -12.73 10.92
C GLN A 57 13.34 -13.38 12.12
N ASN A 58 12.25 -12.78 12.62
CA ASN A 58 11.67 -13.14 13.92
C ASN A 58 10.22 -13.61 13.85
N HIS A 59 9.54 -13.48 12.70
CA HIS A 59 8.16 -13.87 12.56
C HIS A 59 7.98 -14.94 11.47
N ASP A 60 7.90 -16.20 11.88
CA ASP A 60 7.78 -17.39 11.01
C ASP A 60 6.66 -17.32 9.97
N GLY A 61 5.61 -16.55 10.26
CA GLY A 61 4.47 -16.35 9.38
C GLY A 61 4.68 -15.28 8.31
N PHE A 62 5.66 -14.37 8.44
CA PHE A 62 5.71 -13.13 7.67
C PHE A 62 5.88 -13.39 6.17
N VAL A 63 6.90 -14.17 5.79
CA VAL A 63 7.15 -14.51 4.39
C VAL A 63 5.98 -15.30 3.78
N LYS A 64 5.40 -16.22 4.55
CA LYS A 64 4.24 -17.01 4.11
C LYS A 64 3.01 -16.13 3.87
N SER A 65 2.71 -15.21 4.79
CA SER A 65 1.61 -14.26 4.63
C SER A 65 1.85 -13.33 3.45
N TYR A 66 3.09 -12.85 3.25
CA TYR A 66 3.42 -11.98 2.13
C TYR A 66 3.21 -12.67 0.78
N ILE A 67 3.74 -13.89 0.60
CA ILE A 67 3.54 -14.69 -0.61
C ILE A 67 2.05 -15.01 -0.82
N SER A 68 1.34 -15.36 0.26
CA SER A 68 -0.10 -15.61 0.22
C SER A 68 -0.86 -14.38 -0.28
N THR A 69 -0.54 -13.19 0.24
CA THR A 69 -1.11 -11.93 -0.23
C THR A 69 -0.81 -11.75 -1.71
N MET A 70 0.43 -11.88 -2.18
CA MET A 70 0.74 -11.72 -3.61
C MET A 70 -0.04 -12.69 -4.53
N ARG A 71 -0.37 -13.90 -4.04
CA ARG A 71 -1.10 -14.91 -4.83
C ARG A 71 -2.62 -14.73 -4.79
N TYR A 72 -3.15 -14.35 -3.64
CA TYR A 72 -4.60 -14.42 -3.36
C TYR A 72 -5.20 -13.06 -3.01
N GLY A 73 -4.38 -12.03 -2.91
CA GLY A 73 -4.79 -10.65 -2.67
C GLY A 73 -5.51 -10.07 -3.89
N PRO A 74 -6.39 -9.08 -3.69
CA PRO A 74 -7.22 -8.52 -4.75
C PRO A 74 -6.46 -7.48 -5.59
N PHE A 75 -5.31 -7.86 -6.16
CA PHE A 75 -4.47 -6.97 -6.95
C PHE A 75 -4.87 -6.94 -8.43
N SER A 76 -5.28 -8.08 -8.97
CA SER A 76 -5.67 -8.26 -10.38
C SER A 76 -7.11 -8.75 -10.50
N GLU A 77 -7.66 -8.71 -11.72
CA GLU A 77 -8.98 -9.26 -12.06
C GLU A 77 -10.16 -8.60 -11.29
N GLN A 78 -9.99 -7.36 -10.83
CA GLN A 78 -10.99 -6.66 -10.02
C GLN A 78 -12.03 -5.89 -10.84
N CYS A 79 -11.97 -5.92 -12.18
CA CYS A 79 -12.83 -5.09 -13.02
C CYS A 79 -14.34 -5.31 -12.78
N GLU A 80 -14.76 -6.56 -12.57
CA GLU A 80 -16.16 -6.89 -12.26
C GLU A 80 -16.58 -6.36 -10.88
N THR A 81 -15.70 -6.43 -9.88
CA THR A 81 -15.94 -5.85 -8.55
C THR A 81 -16.15 -4.34 -8.66
N TRP A 82 -15.30 -3.64 -9.40
CA TRP A 82 -15.39 -2.20 -9.62
C TRP A 82 -16.64 -1.81 -10.42
N ARG A 83 -17.04 -2.64 -11.39
CA ARG A 83 -18.31 -2.48 -12.13
C ARG A 83 -19.53 -2.59 -11.22
N ARG A 84 -19.54 -3.53 -10.28
CA ARG A 84 -20.64 -3.62 -9.28
C ARG A 84 -20.68 -2.38 -8.40
N ILE A 85 -19.52 -1.88 -7.99
CA ILE A 85 -19.43 -0.64 -7.20
C ILE A 85 -20.00 0.56 -7.98
N SER A 86 -19.77 0.68 -9.29
CA SER A 86 -20.34 1.77 -10.10
C SER A 86 -21.86 1.66 -10.26
N GLN A 87 -22.40 0.45 -10.30
CA GLN A 87 -23.85 0.24 -10.36
C GLN A 87 -24.55 0.57 -9.04
N TRP A 88 -23.88 0.36 -7.92
CA TRP A 88 -24.49 0.52 -6.59
C TRP A 88 -24.40 1.95 -6.07
N SER A 89 -23.46 2.74 -6.58
CA SER A 89 -23.26 4.12 -6.15
C SER A 89 -22.83 5.01 -7.31
N SER A 90 -23.53 6.12 -7.47
CA SER A 90 -23.16 7.21 -8.39
C SER A 90 -22.18 8.20 -7.76
N MET A 91 -21.69 7.92 -6.54
CA MET A 91 -20.75 8.80 -5.85
C MET A 91 -19.48 8.99 -6.64
N LEU A 92 -18.99 10.23 -6.63
CA LEU A 92 -17.66 10.55 -7.14
C LEU A 92 -16.61 9.82 -6.29
N ARG A 93 -15.60 9.25 -6.94
CA ARG A 93 -14.51 8.51 -6.28
C ARG A 93 -13.18 9.22 -6.47
N CYS A 94 -12.30 9.15 -5.47
CA CYS A 94 -10.94 9.66 -5.55
C CYS A 94 -9.97 8.48 -5.69
N VAL A 95 -9.10 8.55 -6.68
CA VAL A 95 -8.02 7.59 -6.91
C VAL A 95 -6.70 8.37 -6.93
N ILE A 96 -5.72 7.92 -6.15
CA ILE A 96 -4.42 8.58 -6.02
C ILE A 96 -3.34 7.57 -6.41
N LEU A 97 -2.49 7.93 -7.36
CA LEU A 97 -1.49 7.04 -7.96
C LEU A 97 -0.11 7.72 -8.00
N GLY A 98 0.93 6.91 -7.94
CA GLY A 98 2.30 7.33 -8.22
C GLY A 98 2.61 7.13 -9.70
N ASP A 99 3.19 8.14 -10.36
CA ASP A 99 3.64 8.01 -11.76
C ASP A 99 4.91 7.17 -11.93
N SER A 100 5.64 6.95 -10.84
CA SER A 100 6.93 6.27 -10.81
C SER A 100 6.82 4.88 -10.15
N ASP A 101 5.60 4.38 -9.90
CA ASP A 101 5.38 3.05 -9.34
C ASP A 101 5.63 1.98 -10.42
N PRO A 102 6.59 1.05 -10.21
CA PRO A 102 6.91 0.03 -11.21
C PRO A 102 5.90 -1.13 -11.25
N VAL A 103 5.01 -1.23 -10.27
CA VAL A 103 4.01 -2.29 -10.14
C VAL A 103 2.64 -1.80 -10.62
N ILE A 104 2.25 -0.59 -10.23
CA ILE A 104 0.98 0.02 -10.63
C ILE A 104 1.23 1.13 -11.65
N ILE A 105 1.11 0.81 -12.93
CA ILE A 105 1.30 1.77 -14.03
C ILE A 105 0.13 2.74 -14.08
N SER A 106 0.39 4.02 -13.78
CA SER A 106 -0.65 5.03 -13.59
C SER A 106 -1.57 5.21 -14.80
N ASP A 107 -1.00 5.18 -16.00
CA ASP A 107 -1.73 5.44 -17.24
C ASP A 107 -2.67 4.27 -17.58
N GLU A 108 -2.16 3.04 -17.52
CA GLU A 108 -2.96 1.82 -17.74
C GLU A 108 -4.10 1.71 -16.72
N PHE A 109 -3.79 1.93 -15.43
CA PHE A 109 -4.79 1.88 -14.37
C PHE A 109 -5.87 2.96 -14.57
N THR A 110 -5.47 4.16 -14.98
CA THR A 110 -6.39 5.27 -15.22
C THR A 110 -7.37 4.95 -16.35
N ASP A 111 -6.87 4.39 -17.45
CA ASP A 111 -7.70 4.02 -18.60
C ASP A 111 -8.68 2.89 -18.24
N ASP A 112 -8.21 1.86 -17.53
CA ASP A 112 -9.05 0.76 -17.06
C ASP A 112 -10.18 1.26 -16.15
N VAL A 113 -9.85 2.07 -15.14
CA VAL A 113 -10.84 2.60 -14.20
C VAL A 113 -11.84 3.52 -14.88
N LYS A 114 -11.40 4.39 -15.81
CA LYS A 114 -12.30 5.24 -16.59
C LYS A 114 -13.24 4.41 -17.47
N SER A 115 -12.76 3.30 -18.04
CA SER A 115 -13.59 2.41 -18.85
C SER A 115 -14.70 1.72 -18.05
N ILE A 116 -14.46 1.45 -16.76
CA ILE A 116 -15.39 0.73 -15.88
C ILE A 116 -16.36 1.67 -15.16
N LEU A 117 -15.86 2.76 -14.59
CA LEU A 117 -16.64 3.70 -13.77
C LEU A 117 -17.24 4.85 -14.59
N GLY A 118 -16.67 5.15 -15.75
CA GLY A 118 -16.94 6.35 -16.52
C GLY A 118 -16.11 7.55 -16.04
N PRO A 119 -15.65 8.41 -16.96
CA PRO A 119 -14.69 9.48 -16.64
C PRO A 119 -15.24 10.56 -15.70
N ALA A 120 -16.56 10.71 -15.62
CA ALA A 120 -17.21 11.69 -14.74
C ALA A 120 -17.40 11.20 -13.28
N GLN A 121 -17.15 9.91 -12.99
CA GLN A 121 -17.36 9.32 -11.67
C GLN A 121 -16.06 9.06 -10.89
N VAL A 122 -14.93 9.51 -11.42
CA VAL A 122 -13.61 9.33 -10.79
C VAL A 122 -12.77 10.58 -10.96
N ASN A 123 -12.11 10.98 -9.88
CA ASN A 123 -11.11 12.05 -9.83
C ASN A 123 -9.75 11.40 -9.54
N PHE A 124 -8.77 11.67 -10.41
CA PHE A 124 -7.42 11.14 -10.29
C PHE A 124 -6.45 12.22 -9.82
N LEU A 125 -5.63 11.88 -8.83
CA LEU A 125 -4.39 12.59 -8.52
C LEU A 125 -3.21 11.70 -8.89
N ILE A 126 -2.35 12.20 -9.76
CA ILE A 126 -1.07 11.55 -10.08
C ILE A 126 0.03 12.33 -9.36
N CYS A 127 0.77 11.65 -8.50
CA CYS A 127 1.87 12.22 -7.74
C CYS A 127 3.21 11.69 -8.27
N GLY A 128 4.24 12.54 -8.22
CA GLY A 128 5.63 12.15 -8.46
C GLY A 128 6.18 11.27 -7.34
N ALA A 129 5.76 10.01 -7.30
CA ALA A 129 6.08 9.02 -6.26
C ALA A 129 5.95 7.59 -6.80
N GLY A 130 6.58 6.64 -6.12
CA GLY A 130 6.43 5.21 -6.41
C GLY A 130 5.43 4.54 -5.47
N HIS A 131 5.69 3.26 -5.16
CA HIS A 131 4.87 2.43 -4.26
C HIS A 131 4.76 2.99 -2.82
N ASP A 132 5.70 3.84 -2.44
CA ASP A 132 5.79 4.48 -1.13
C ASP A 132 4.99 5.79 -1.00
N LEU A 133 4.13 6.10 -1.99
CA LEU A 133 3.34 7.34 -2.07
C LEU A 133 2.68 7.79 -0.76
N PRO A 134 2.00 6.91 0.03
CA PRO A 134 1.38 7.34 1.29
C PRO A 134 2.38 7.88 2.30
N MET A 135 3.65 7.50 2.20
CA MET A 135 4.72 7.88 3.10
C MET A 135 5.45 9.12 2.60
N THR A 136 5.84 9.12 1.33
CA THR A 136 6.66 10.17 0.71
C THR A 136 5.85 11.43 0.38
N LYS A 137 4.56 11.29 0.06
CA LYS A 137 3.66 12.38 -0.34
C LYS A 137 2.48 12.60 0.60
N SER A 138 2.57 12.14 1.85
CA SER A 138 1.49 12.20 2.85
C SER A 138 0.75 13.55 2.92
N ARG A 139 1.46 14.69 2.92
CA ARG A 139 0.84 16.02 2.94
C ARG A 139 0.07 16.37 1.68
N GLU A 140 0.59 15.97 0.52
CA GLU A 140 -0.05 16.21 -0.78
C GLU A 140 -1.33 15.38 -0.90
N VAL A 141 -1.24 14.10 -0.54
CA VAL A 141 -2.38 13.17 -0.45
C VAL A 141 -3.47 13.72 0.47
N LEU A 142 -3.12 14.14 1.69
CA LEU A 142 -4.10 14.67 2.64
C LEU A 142 -4.76 15.95 2.15
N ARG A 143 -3.98 16.86 1.53
CA ARG A 143 -4.54 18.08 0.95
C ARG A 143 -5.57 17.75 -0.12
N HIS A 144 -5.24 16.84 -1.02
CA HIS A 144 -6.14 16.47 -2.11
C HIS A 144 -7.40 15.76 -1.60
N LEU A 145 -7.29 14.92 -0.57
CA LEU A 145 -8.47 14.30 0.05
C LEU A 145 -9.42 15.34 0.65
N VAL A 146 -8.89 16.37 1.31
CA VAL A 146 -9.71 17.47 1.86
C VAL A 146 -10.40 18.25 0.73
N GLU A 147 -9.65 18.62 -0.31
CA GLU A 147 -10.20 19.31 -1.49
C GLU A 147 -11.26 18.47 -2.21
N PHE A 148 -11.03 17.16 -2.31
CA PHE A 148 -11.96 16.21 -2.90
C PHE A 148 -13.28 16.12 -2.13
N GLU A 149 -13.25 16.07 -0.79
CA GLU A 149 -14.46 16.05 0.03
C GLU A 149 -15.31 17.32 -0.13
N ASP A 150 -14.66 18.48 -0.30
CA ASP A 150 -15.36 19.74 -0.60
C ASP A 150 -16.07 19.70 -1.95
N VAL A 151 -15.43 19.11 -2.97
CA VAL A 151 -16.02 18.92 -4.31
C VAL A 151 -17.17 17.91 -4.25
N ARG A 152 -16.96 16.77 -3.59
CA ARG A 152 -17.96 15.70 -3.46
C ARG A 152 -19.22 16.22 -2.77
N SER A 153 -19.05 16.94 -1.66
CA SER A 153 -20.17 17.51 -0.89
C SER A 153 -21.04 18.44 -1.74
N LYS A 154 -20.44 19.28 -2.60
CA LYS A 154 -21.18 20.15 -3.53
C LYS A 154 -21.92 19.35 -4.61
N SER A 155 -21.30 18.29 -5.13
CA SER A 155 -21.92 17.43 -6.15
C SER A 155 -23.10 16.61 -5.62
N ASP A 156 -23.07 16.19 -4.35
CA ASP A 156 -24.16 15.45 -3.71
C ASP A 156 -25.36 16.36 -3.40
N VAL A 157 -25.11 17.64 -3.10
CA VAL A 157 -26.18 18.65 -2.92
C VAL A 157 -26.93 18.91 -4.25
N ASP A 158 -26.22 19.07 -5.36
CA ASP A 158 -26.84 19.33 -6.67
C ASP A 158 -27.71 18.14 -7.13
N ARG A 159 -27.26 16.91 -6.83
CA ARG A 159 -27.98 15.67 -7.18
C ARG A 159 -29.18 15.35 -6.30
N SER A 160 -29.29 15.94 -5.10
CA SER A 160 -30.45 15.77 -4.21
C SER A 160 -31.54 16.83 -4.43
N ALA A 161 -31.24 17.87 -5.22
CA ALA A 161 -32.18 18.92 -5.59
C ALA A 161 -32.94 18.66 -6.90
N THR A 162 -32.71 17.52 -7.56
CA THR A 162 -33.37 17.07 -8.80
C THR A 162 -34.19 15.81 -8.54
#